data_AF-X1CVF5-F1
#
_entry.id   AF-X1CVF5-F1
#
_cell.length_a   1.000
_cell.length_b   1.000
_cell.length_c   1.000
_cell.angle_alpha   90.00
_cell.angle_beta   90.00
_cell.angle_gamma   90.00
#
_symmetry.space_group_name_H-M   'P 1'
#
loop_
_entity.id
_entity.type
_entity.pdbx_description
1 polymer ?
#
loop_
_entity_poly.entity_id
_entity_poly.type
_entity_poly.pdbx_seq_one_letter_code
_entity_poly.pdbx_strand_id
1 'polypeptide(L)'
;TLEGDINNPRVVGVFDKSINVTTKLKKYSKQKVKELLLISGYILKSKSPTCGMERVTVYQGKKTPRKSGVGIYSKVLMNTFPALPVEEEGRLNDPALRENFFERVFLYRRWQELVENKITAKDIVAFHTCIKLSLMAHNVNALSMLRTKSCKSKRKKYSGFL
;
A
#
# COMPACT_ATOMS: atom_id res chain seq x y z
N THR A 1 -7.01 -0.93 22.26
CA THR A 1 -5.53 -0.84 22.25
C THR A 1 -4.92 -2.08 21.61
N LEU A 2 -3.77 -1.96 20.95
CA LEU A 2 -3.00 -3.12 20.46
C LEU A 2 -2.10 -3.67 21.57
N GLU A 3 -2.21 -4.96 21.88
CA GLU A 3 -1.40 -5.65 22.90
C GLU A 3 -0.80 -6.98 22.40
N GLY A 4 0.39 -7.31 22.90
CA GLY A 4 1.05 -8.60 22.67
C GLY A 4 2.13 -8.55 21.58
N ASP A 5 2.20 -9.60 20.76
CA ASP A 5 3.20 -9.71 19.69
C ASP A 5 3.03 -8.58 18.66
N ILE A 6 4.14 -7.98 18.23
CA ILE A 6 4.16 -6.89 17.26
C ILE A 6 3.76 -7.34 15.86
N ASN A 7 4.03 -8.61 15.51
CA ASN A 7 3.72 -9.16 14.20
C ASN A 7 2.24 -9.56 14.08
N ASN A 8 1.62 -9.92 15.21
CA ASN A 8 0.22 -10.31 15.30
C ASN A 8 -0.43 -9.78 16.61
N PRO A 9 -0.60 -8.45 16.72
CA PRO A 9 -1.13 -7.84 17.94
C PRO A 9 -2.62 -8.15 18.11
N ARG A 10 -3.05 -8.25 19.37
CA ARG A 10 -4.45 -8.36 19.75
C ARG A 10 -5.05 -6.97 19.94
N VAL A 11 -6.29 -6.76 19.53
CA VAL A 11 -7.05 -5.56 19.88
C VAL A 11 -7.90 -5.85 21.11
N VAL A 12 -7.60 -5.16 22.20
CA VAL A 12 -8.33 -5.24 23.47
C VAL A 12 -9.03 -3.92 23.78
N GLY A 13 -10.04 -3.96 24.65
CA GLY A 13 -10.69 -2.77 25.20
C GLY A 13 -9.70 -1.85 25.90
N VAL A 14 -9.98 -0.53 25.90
CA VAL A 14 -9.13 0.46 26.56
C VAL A 14 -9.31 0.41 28.08
N PHE A 15 -10.57 0.34 28.53
CA PHE A 15 -10.93 0.29 29.95
C PHE A 15 -10.93 -1.13 30.52
N ASP A 16 -11.38 -2.09 29.72
CA ASP A 16 -11.37 -3.51 30.09
C ASP A 16 -10.57 -4.32 29.05
N LYS A 17 -9.41 -4.81 29.49
CA LYS A 17 -8.49 -5.59 28.66
C LYS A 17 -8.94 -7.04 28.45
N SER A 18 -9.91 -7.53 29.24
CA SER A 18 -10.51 -8.86 29.03
C SER A 18 -11.32 -8.91 27.74
N ILE A 19 -11.84 -7.75 27.29
CA ILE A 19 -12.59 -7.60 26.05
C ILE A 19 -11.63 -7.64 24.86
N ASN A 20 -11.44 -8.84 24.31
CA ASN A 20 -10.67 -9.06 23.09
C ASN A 20 -11.58 -9.04 21.85
N VAL A 21 -11.42 -8.02 21.01
CA VAL A 21 -12.22 -7.81 19.79
C VAL A 21 -11.45 -8.14 18.50
N THR A 22 -10.26 -8.74 18.60
CA THR A 22 -9.37 -9.02 17.46
C THR A 22 -10.08 -9.74 16.33
N THR A 23 -10.78 -10.84 16.63
CA THR A 23 -11.46 -11.67 15.61
C THR A 23 -12.63 -10.92 14.96
N LYS A 24 -13.44 -10.21 15.77
CA LYS A 24 -14.56 -9.40 15.28
C LYS A 24 -14.07 -8.30 14.33
N LEU A 25 -13.00 -7.58 14.71
CA LEU A 25 -12.39 -6.55 13.87
C LEU A 25 -11.76 -7.10 12.59
N LYS A 26 -11.08 -8.26 12.65
CA LYS A 26 -10.55 -8.91 11.44
C LYS A 26 -11.68 -9.28 10.48
N LYS A 27 -12.80 -9.82 10.98
CA LYS A 27 -13.97 -10.16 10.16
C LYS A 27 -14.60 -8.91 9.54
N TYR A 28 -14.84 -7.88 10.34
CA TYR A 28 -15.37 -6.60 9.88
C TYR A 28 -14.47 -5.96 8.82
N SER A 29 -13.16 -5.93 9.04
CA SER A 29 -12.19 -5.37 8.10
C SER A 29 -12.24 -6.09 6.75
N LYS A 30 -12.27 -7.43 6.76
CA LYS A 30 -12.40 -8.23 5.54
C LYS A 30 -13.69 -7.95 4.78
N GLN A 31 -14.81 -7.76 5.49
CA GLN A 31 -16.09 -7.43 4.86
C GLN A 31 -16.04 -6.04 4.24
N LYS A 32 -15.62 -5.03 5.00
CA LYS A 32 -15.56 -3.65 4.52
C LYS A 32 -14.58 -3.44 3.37
N VAL A 33 -13.41 -4.08 3.43
CA VAL A 33 -12.42 -3.99 2.34
C VAL A 33 -12.96 -4.59 1.04
N LYS A 34 -13.81 -5.63 1.10
CA LYS A 34 -14.47 -6.19 -0.09
C LYS A 34 -15.52 -5.26 -0.70
N GLU A 35 -16.11 -4.38 0.10
CA GLU A 35 -17.08 -3.39 -0.37
C GLU A 35 -16.39 -2.22 -1.11
N LEU A 36 -15.06 -2.07 -0.97
CA LEU A 36 -14.30 -1.06 -1.69
C LEU A 36 -14.11 -1.50 -3.14
N LEU A 37 -14.98 -1.00 -4.02
CA LEU A 37 -14.89 -1.18 -5.46
C LEU A 37 -14.41 0.12 -6.10
N LEU A 38 -13.53 -0.01 -7.11
CA LEU A 38 -13.10 1.11 -7.97
C LEU A 38 -12.42 2.28 -7.24
N ILE A 39 -11.74 2.02 -6.13
CA ILE A 39 -10.91 3.03 -5.47
C ILE A 39 -9.53 3.11 -6.12
N SER A 40 -8.96 4.32 -6.20
CA SER A 40 -7.62 4.54 -6.75
C SER A 40 -6.58 4.99 -5.72
N GLY A 41 -7.01 5.20 -4.48
CA GLY A 41 -6.16 5.51 -3.34
C GLY A 41 -6.94 5.44 -2.04
N TYR A 42 -6.23 5.34 -0.91
CA TYR A 42 -6.85 5.33 0.41
C TYR A 42 -6.02 6.13 1.41
N ILE A 43 -6.68 7.07 2.10
CA ILE A 43 -6.04 7.86 3.17
C ILE A 43 -6.50 7.32 4.52
N LEU A 44 -5.53 6.86 5.31
CA LEU A 44 -5.77 6.31 6.64
C LEU A 44 -5.70 7.41 7.70
N LYS A 45 -6.60 7.33 8.69
CA LYS A 45 -6.51 8.20 9.88
C LYS A 45 -5.34 7.76 10.75
N SER A 46 -4.39 8.67 10.92
CA SER A 46 -3.19 8.46 11.73
C SER A 46 -3.51 8.13 13.19
N LYS A 47 -2.61 7.38 13.85
CA LYS A 47 -2.66 7.01 15.29
C LYS A 47 -3.87 6.17 15.73
N SER A 48 -4.69 5.68 14.80
CA SER A 48 -5.79 4.78 15.12
C SER A 48 -5.29 3.34 15.33
N PRO A 49 -5.67 2.65 16.42
CA PRO A 49 -5.33 1.23 16.61
C PRO A 49 -5.97 0.30 15.57
N THR A 50 -7.03 0.76 14.90
CA THR A 50 -7.69 0.03 13.80
C THR A 50 -7.12 0.42 12.44
N CYS A 51 -6.87 1.71 12.19
CA CYS A 51 -6.58 2.24 10.85
C CYS A 51 -5.17 2.84 10.66
N GLY A 52 -4.31 2.91 11.67
CA GLY A 52 -2.96 3.46 11.45
C GLY A 52 -2.13 2.56 10.53
N MET A 53 -1.50 3.14 9.51
CA MET A 53 -0.66 2.42 8.54
C MET A 53 0.73 2.14 9.11
N GLU A 54 1.25 3.10 9.88
CA GLU A 54 2.57 3.03 10.50
C GLU A 54 2.47 3.57 11.94
N ARG A 55 3.46 3.20 12.77
CA ARG A 55 3.65 3.77 14.10
C ARG A 55 2.46 3.58 15.07
N VAL A 56 1.61 2.58 14.85
CA VAL A 56 0.59 2.23 15.83
C VAL A 56 1.28 1.66 17.07
N THR A 57 0.95 2.24 18.23
CA THR A 57 1.54 1.83 19.51
C THR A 57 1.05 0.43 19.88
N VAL A 58 1.99 -0.52 19.94
CA VAL A 58 1.75 -1.88 20.46
C VAL A 58 2.30 -1.94 21.88
N TYR A 59 1.43 -2.29 22.83
CA TYR A 59 1.77 -2.42 24.24
C TYR A 59 2.19 -3.87 24.56
N GLN A 60 3.37 -4.04 25.16
CA GLN A 60 3.94 -5.35 25.51
C GLN A 60 4.04 -5.53 27.03
N GLY A 61 2.90 -5.47 27.71
CA GLY A 61 2.85 -5.58 29.18
C GLY A 61 3.65 -4.45 29.85
N LYS A 62 4.65 -4.82 30.67
CA LYS A 62 5.54 -3.86 31.38
C LYS A 62 6.67 -3.28 30.51
N LYS A 63 6.82 -3.71 29.26
CA LYS A 63 7.89 -3.22 28.36
C LYS A 63 7.48 -1.91 27.68
N THR A 64 8.47 -1.08 27.36
CA THR A 64 8.29 0.20 26.66
C THR A 64 7.47 -0.01 25.38
N PRO A 65 6.34 0.72 25.19
CA PRO A 65 5.51 0.57 24.01
C PRO A 65 6.28 0.88 22.72
N ARG A 66 6.12 0.04 21.69
CA ARG A 66 6.79 0.23 20.40
C ARG A 66 5.80 0.80 19.38
N LYS A 67 6.19 1.89 18.71
CA LYS A 67 5.46 2.52 17.61
C LYS A 67 5.85 1.87 16.27
N SER A 68 5.51 0.60 16.09
CA SER A 68 5.81 -0.14 14.85
C SER A 68 4.64 -1.02 14.39
N GLY A 69 3.49 -0.95 15.04
CA GLY A 69 2.31 -1.69 14.62
C GLY A 69 1.67 -1.10 13.37
N VAL A 70 1.01 -1.99 12.62
CA VAL A 70 0.04 -1.65 11.57
C VAL A 70 -1.34 -1.98 12.12
N GLY A 71 -2.29 -1.07 11.95
CA GLY A 71 -3.69 -1.28 12.31
C GLY A 71 -4.26 -2.51 11.61
N ILE A 72 -5.12 -3.25 12.30
CA ILE A 72 -5.69 -4.50 11.75
C ILE A 72 -6.42 -4.26 10.43
N TYR A 73 -7.14 -3.14 10.30
CA TYR A 73 -7.84 -2.79 9.06
C TYR A 73 -6.85 -2.49 7.93
N SER A 74 -5.85 -1.65 8.19
CA SER A 74 -4.82 -1.26 7.22
C SER A 74 -4.06 -2.47 6.69
N LYS A 75 -3.72 -3.42 7.57
CA LYS A 75 -3.09 -4.68 7.17
C LYS A 75 -3.98 -5.52 6.24
N VAL A 76 -5.29 -5.58 6.52
CA VAL A 76 -6.23 -6.27 5.62
C VAL A 76 -6.35 -5.55 4.28
N LEU A 77 -6.50 -4.22 4.29
CA LEU A 77 -6.59 -3.39 3.09
C LEU A 77 -5.37 -3.58 2.18
N MET A 78 -4.16 -3.41 2.73
CA MET A 78 -2.90 -3.52 1.98
C MET A 78 -2.64 -4.94 1.47
N ASN A 79 -3.07 -5.98 2.21
CA ASN A 79 -2.97 -7.36 1.73
C ASN A 79 -3.98 -7.67 0.62
N THR A 80 -5.18 -7.08 0.67
CA THR A 80 -6.20 -7.29 -0.37
C THR A 80 -5.90 -6.49 -1.63
N PHE A 81 -5.35 -5.29 -1.50
CA PHE A 81 -4.96 -4.45 -2.63
C PHE A 81 -3.47 -4.04 -2.56
N PRO A 82 -2.53 -4.95 -2.88
CA PRO A 82 -1.09 -4.68 -2.74
C PRO A 82 -0.56 -3.52 -3.60
N ALA A 83 -1.25 -3.21 -4.70
CA ALA A 83 -0.88 -2.13 -5.62
C ALA A 83 -1.62 -0.81 -5.36
N LEU A 84 -2.60 -0.80 -4.44
CA LEU A 84 -3.37 0.41 -4.12
C LEU A 84 -2.47 1.41 -3.39
N PRO A 85 -2.41 2.67 -3.83
CA PRO A 85 -1.74 3.73 -3.08
C PRO A 85 -2.44 3.96 -1.74
N VAL A 86 -1.69 3.80 -0.64
CA VAL A 86 -2.18 4.04 0.72
C VAL A 86 -1.22 4.98 1.44
N GLU A 87 -1.76 5.96 2.15
CA GLU A 87 -0.97 6.93 2.92
C GLU A 87 -1.73 7.32 4.20
N GLU A 88 -1.02 7.90 5.19
CA GLU A 88 -1.68 8.46 6.38
C GLU A 88 -1.89 9.96 6.24
N GLU A 89 -3.04 10.45 6.71
CA GLU A 89 -3.37 11.88 6.74
C GLU A 89 -2.24 12.75 7.33
N GLY A 90 -1.63 12.32 8.44
CA GLY A 90 -0.55 13.09 9.07
C GLY A 90 0.73 13.18 8.22
N ARG A 91 0.97 12.21 7.32
CA ARG A 91 2.11 12.18 6.41
C ARG A 91 1.88 13.09 5.18
N LEU A 92 0.63 13.38 4.84
CA LEU A 92 0.27 14.30 3.76
C LEU A 92 0.54 15.78 4.10
N ASN A 93 0.91 16.10 5.34
CA ASN A 93 1.40 17.43 5.69
C ASN A 93 2.79 17.71 5.10
N ASP A 94 3.56 16.67 4.80
CA ASP A 94 4.82 16.79 4.07
C ASP A 94 4.52 16.96 2.57
N PRO A 95 4.93 18.07 1.93
CA PRO A 95 4.62 18.33 0.53
C PRO A 95 5.11 17.24 -0.42
N ALA A 96 6.29 16.66 -0.20
CA ALA A 96 6.87 15.65 -1.07
C ALA A 96 6.16 14.30 -0.94
N LEU A 97 5.78 13.91 0.29
CA LEU A 97 4.97 12.69 0.50
C LEU A 97 3.58 12.83 -0.10
N ARG A 98 2.98 14.02 0.03
CA ARG A 98 1.67 14.33 -0.55
C ARG A 98 1.69 14.26 -2.07
N GLU A 99 2.68 14.88 -2.70
CA GLU A 99 2.86 14.87 -4.16
C GLU A 99 3.03 13.43 -4.67
N ASN A 100 3.97 12.67 -4.08
CA ASN A 100 4.18 11.27 -4.42
C ASN A 100 2.93 10.39 -4.16
N PHE A 101 2.10 10.68 -3.15
CA PHE A 101 0.83 9.97 -2.97
C PHE A 101 -0.12 10.23 -4.14
N PHE A 102 -0.36 11.49 -4.50
CA PHE A 102 -1.28 11.83 -5.59
C PHE A 102 -0.78 11.32 -6.95
N GLU A 103 0.51 11.39 -7.24
CA GLU A 103 1.09 10.78 -8.44
C GLU A 103 0.77 9.29 -8.56
N ARG A 104 0.99 8.54 -7.47
CA ARG A 104 0.66 7.10 -7.43
C ARG A 104 -0.84 6.86 -7.63
N VAL A 105 -1.71 7.71 -7.06
CA VAL A 105 -3.17 7.64 -7.24
C VAL A 105 -3.54 7.83 -8.71
N PHE A 106 -3.04 8.86 -9.37
CA PHE A 106 -3.32 9.11 -10.79
C PHE A 106 -2.78 7.98 -11.68
N LEU A 107 -1.58 7.49 -11.39
CA LEU A 107 -1.00 6.38 -12.13
C LEU A 107 -1.82 5.10 -11.98
N TYR A 108 -2.25 4.81 -10.76
CA TYR A 108 -3.06 3.63 -10.46
C TYR A 108 -4.44 3.72 -11.11
N ARG A 109 -5.09 4.90 -11.11
CA ARG A 109 -6.34 5.13 -11.83
C ARG A 109 -6.17 4.88 -13.32
N ARG A 110 -5.11 5.40 -13.93
CA ARG A 110 -4.82 5.18 -15.36
C ARG A 110 -4.59 3.69 -15.67
N TRP A 111 -3.96 2.95 -14.76
CA TRP A 111 -3.84 1.51 -14.89
C TRP A 111 -5.20 0.80 -14.81
N GLN A 112 -6.06 1.17 -13.87
CA GLN A 112 -7.42 0.63 -13.77
C GLN A 112 -8.21 0.85 -15.06
N GLU A 113 -8.17 2.05 -15.62
CA GLU A 113 -8.82 2.38 -16.89
C GLU A 113 -8.27 1.54 -18.04
N LEU A 114 -6.95 1.31 -18.09
CA LEU A 114 -6.36 0.43 -19.10
C LEU A 114 -6.86 -1.00 -18.98
N VAL A 115 -6.99 -1.53 -17.77
CA VAL A 115 -7.47 -2.91 -17.51
C VAL A 115 -8.97 -3.06 -17.77
N GLU A 116 -9.75 -2.04 -17.46
CA GLU A 116 -11.20 -1.99 -17.77
C GLU A 116 -11.44 -1.97 -19.29
N ASN A 117 -10.53 -1.33 -20.04
CA ASN A 117 -10.53 -1.37 -21.49
C ASN A 117 -9.77 -2.61 -22.02
N LYS A 118 -10.02 -3.03 -23.25
CA LYS A 118 -9.25 -4.14 -23.85
C LYS A 118 -7.81 -3.68 -24.13
N ILE A 119 -6.88 -4.06 -23.25
CA ILE A 119 -5.46 -3.69 -23.33
C ILE A 119 -4.85 -4.14 -24.67
N THR A 120 -4.22 -3.19 -25.39
CA THR A 120 -3.32 -3.50 -26.49
C THR A 120 -1.85 -3.36 -26.10
N ALA A 121 -0.94 -3.97 -26.86
CA ALA A 121 0.50 -3.79 -26.64
C ALA A 121 0.94 -2.31 -26.76
N LYS A 122 0.27 -1.52 -27.61
CA LYS A 122 0.53 -0.09 -27.76
C LYS A 122 0.20 0.68 -26.47
N ASP A 123 -0.88 0.31 -25.80
CA ASP A 123 -1.31 0.97 -24.56
C ASP A 123 -0.34 0.71 -23.41
N ILE A 124 0.20 -0.51 -23.33
CA ILE A 124 1.23 -0.87 -22.34
C ILE A 124 2.50 -0.03 -22.57
N VAL A 125 2.93 0.14 -23.82
CA VAL A 125 4.10 0.97 -24.15
C VAL A 125 3.85 2.44 -23.81
N ALA A 126 2.66 2.96 -24.14
CA ALA A 126 2.28 4.34 -23.81
C ALA A 126 2.24 4.57 -22.28
N PHE A 127 1.70 3.61 -21.53
CA PHE A 127 1.67 3.63 -20.07
C PHE A 127 3.08 3.66 -19.45
N HIS A 128 3.96 2.77 -19.89
CA HIS A 128 5.36 2.77 -19.42
C HIS A 128 6.10 4.04 -19.80
N THR A 129 5.82 4.64 -20.96
CA THR A 129 6.42 5.91 -21.38
C THR A 129 5.96 7.05 -20.47
N CYS A 130 4.68 7.11 -20.13
CA CYS A 130 4.13 8.10 -19.20
C CYS A 130 4.77 8.01 -17.82
N ILE A 131 4.89 6.79 -17.25
CA ILE A 131 5.61 6.57 -15.98
C ILE A 131 7.05 7.08 -16.07
N LYS A 132 7.74 6.74 -17.15
CA LYS A 132 9.14 7.12 -17.36
C LYS A 132 9.31 8.64 -17.35
N LEU A 133 8.43 9.36 -18.04
CA LEU A 133 8.46 10.81 -18.13
C LEU A 133 8.10 11.48 -16.79
N SER A 134 7.08 10.98 -16.08
CA SER A 134 6.72 11.45 -14.75
C SER A 134 7.90 11.29 -13.78
N LEU A 135 8.54 10.12 -13.73
CA LEU A 135 9.74 9.92 -12.90
C LEU A 135 10.90 10.84 -13.28
N MET A 136 11.10 11.11 -14.57
CA MET A 136 12.15 12.04 -15.01
C MET A 136 11.88 13.49 -14.60
N ALA A 137 10.61 13.90 -14.50
CA ALA A 137 10.23 15.24 -14.06
C ALA A 137 10.52 15.45 -12.56
N HIS A 138 10.34 14.42 -11.73
CA HIS A 138 10.56 14.52 -10.28
C HIS A 138 11.99 14.14 -9.85
N ASN A 139 12.70 13.27 -10.61
CA ASN A 139 14.11 12.93 -10.36
C ASN A 139 14.76 12.20 -11.56
N VAL A 140 15.66 12.87 -12.28
CA VAL A 140 16.37 12.30 -13.45
C VAL A 140 17.15 11.01 -13.12
N ASN A 141 17.59 10.82 -11.86
CA ASN A 141 18.35 9.62 -11.42
C ASN A 141 17.47 8.39 -11.10
N ALA A 142 16.15 8.54 -10.95
CA ALA A 142 15.23 7.42 -10.66
C ALA A 142 15.07 6.44 -11.84
N LEU A 143 15.51 6.83 -13.04
CA LEU A 143 15.40 6.06 -14.28
C LEU A 143 16.18 4.73 -14.27
N SER A 144 17.23 4.63 -13.44
CA SER A 144 18.16 3.49 -13.43
C SER A 144 17.50 2.17 -12.98
N MET A 145 16.51 2.22 -12.08
CA MET A 145 15.87 1.02 -11.52
C MET A 145 14.83 0.35 -12.43
N LEU A 146 14.19 1.11 -13.34
CA LEU A 146 13.18 0.55 -14.26
C LEU A 146 13.80 -0.19 -15.46
N ARG A 147 15.02 0.20 -15.88
CA ARG A 147 15.71 -0.44 -17.03
C ARG A 147 16.07 -1.90 -16.77
N THR A 148 16.35 -2.28 -15.52
CA THR A 148 16.89 -3.59 -15.17
C THR A 148 15.87 -4.73 -15.21
N LYS A 149 14.56 -4.44 -15.05
CA LYS A 149 13.52 -5.49 -15.07
C LYS A 149 12.97 -5.79 -16.47
N SER A 150 12.98 -4.83 -17.39
CA SER A 150 12.58 -5.07 -18.80
C SER A 150 13.67 -5.83 -19.59
N CYS A 151 14.96 -5.60 -19.28
CA CYS A 151 16.07 -6.17 -20.04
C CYS A 151 16.36 -7.65 -19.73
N LYS A 152 15.89 -8.21 -18.60
CA LYS A 152 16.10 -9.63 -18.26
C LYS A 152 15.14 -10.62 -18.94
N SER A 153 14.08 -10.14 -19.61
CA SER A 153 13.12 -11.02 -20.30
C SER A 153 13.50 -11.33 -21.77
N LYS A 154 14.36 -10.53 -22.41
CA LYS A 154 14.70 -10.67 -23.84
C LYS A 154 16.00 -11.45 -24.15
N ARG A 155 16.77 -11.91 -23.16
CA ARG A 155 18.05 -12.62 -23.38
C ARG A 155 18.00 -14.16 -23.37
N LYS A 156 16.82 -14.78 -23.22
CA LYS A 156 16.70 -16.26 -23.12
C LYS A 156 16.02 -16.97 -24.31
N LYS A 157 15.85 -16.33 -25.47
CA LYS A 157 15.14 -16.96 -26.62
C LYS A 157 15.89 -17.02 -27.96
N TYR A 158 17.17 -16.67 -28.03
CA TYR A 158 17.96 -16.78 -29.27
C TYR A 158 19.41 -17.24 -29.00
N SER A 159 19.58 -18.46 -28.49
CA SER A 159 20.89 -19.15 -28.50
C SER A 159 20.71 -20.67 -28.65
N GLY A 160 19.90 -21.09 -29.62
CA GLY A 160 19.60 -22.50 -29.88
C GLY A 160 19.32 -22.80 -31.34
N PHE A 161 19.95 -22.07 -32.26
CA PHE A 161 20.05 -22.39 -33.68
C PHE A 161 21.36 -21.80 -34.22
N LEU A 162 22.43 -22.55 -34.01
CA LEU A 162 23.61 -22.76 -34.83
C LEU A 162 24.56 -23.66 -34.04
#